data_AF-A0A5E5QAW5-F1
#
_entry.id   AF-A0A5E5QAW5-F1
#
_cell.length_a   1.000
_cell.length_b   1.000
_cell.length_c   1.000
_cell.angle_alpha   90.00
_cell.angle_beta   90.00
_cell.angle_gamma   90.00
#
_symmetry.space_group_name_H-M   'P 1'
#
loop_
_entity.id
_entity.type
_entity.pdbx_description
1 polymer ?
#
loop_
_entity_poly.entity_id
_entity_poly.type
_entity_poly.pdbx_seq_one_letter_code
_entity_poly.pdbx_strand_id
1 'polypeptide(L)'
;MIEYIPGLAGVPATESSISSIDGKNGILAYRGYSIEDLVKYASFEEVAMLLRDGELPSSDALADFQKVLHERYEVKRDIRLMMWALPANGHPMDVLQT
;
A
#
# COMPACT_ATOMS: atom_id res chain seq x y z
N MET A 1 -12.27 25.16 24.53
CA MET A 1 -11.37 25.53 23.43
C MET A 1 -10.51 24.30 23.17
N ILE A 2 -10.49 23.76 21.96
CA ILE A 2 -9.63 22.61 21.65
C ILE A 2 -8.19 23.12 21.68
N GLU A 3 -7.34 22.49 22.49
CA GLU A 3 -5.92 22.82 22.61
C GLU A 3 -5.21 22.54 21.28
N TYR A 4 -4.34 23.44 20.84
CA TYR A 4 -3.56 23.24 19.62
C TYR A 4 -2.49 22.17 19.87
N ILE A 5 -2.57 21.06 19.13
CA ILE A 5 -1.64 19.93 19.25
C ILE A 5 -0.77 19.87 17.98
N PRO A 6 0.49 20.36 18.02
CA PRO A 6 1.39 20.28 16.87
C PRO A 6 1.69 18.81 16.53
N GLY A 7 1.66 18.47 15.24
CA GLY A 7 1.93 17.11 14.75
C GLY A 7 0.81 16.08 14.95
N LEU A 8 -0.37 16.49 15.44
CA LEU A 8 -1.57 15.64 15.61
C LEU A 8 -1.37 14.40 16.52
N ALA A 9 -0.38 14.43 17.42
CA ALA A 9 -0.12 13.31 18.32
C ALA A 9 -1.36 13.04 19.21
N GLY A 10 -1.89 11.80 19.14
CA GLY A 10 -3.07 11.39 19.90
C GLY A 10 -4.40 11.97 19.40
N VAL A 11 -4.40 12.71 18.29
CA VAL A 11 -5.62 13.26 17.68
C VAL A 11 -6.14 12.27 16.63
N PRO A 12 -7.36 11.69 16.80
CA PRO A 12 -7.97 10.87 15.77
C PRO A 12 -8.23 11.71 14.51
N ALA A 13 -7.52 11.41 13.42
CA ALA A 13 -7.65 12.15 12.15
C ALA A 13 -8.84 11.67 11.30
N THR A 14 -9.13 10.36 11.33
CA THR A 14 -10.24 9.75 10.59
C THR A 14 -10.58 8.39 11.20
N GLU A 15 -11.78 7.90 10.90
CA GLU A 15 -12.13 6.49 11.05
C GLU A 15 -11.65 5.71 9.81
N SER A 16 -11.19 4.46 9.99
CA SER A 16 -10.75 3.60 8.91
C SER A 16 -11.03 2.14 9.24
N SER A 17 -11.48 1.39 8.22
CA SER A 17 -11.66 -0.06 8.29
C SER A 17 -10.54 -0.83 7.58
N ILE A 18 -9.45 -0.16 7.20
CA ILE A 18 -8.37 -0.74 6.37
C ILE A 18 -7.36 -1.51 7.21
N SER A 19 -6.88 -0.92 8.31
CA SER A 19 -5.87 -1.54 9.17
C SER A 19 -6.09 -1.19 10.62
N SER A 20 -5.67 -2.09 11.52
CA SER A 20 -5.60 -1.85 12.95
C SER A 20 -4.20 -2.11 13.47
N ILE A 21 -3.78 -1.27 14.42
CA ILE A 21 -2.43 -1.29 14.98
C ILE A 21 -2.57 -1.29 16.50
N ASP A 22 -2.06 -2.34 17.15
CA ASP A 22 -1.85 -2.37 18.58
C ASP A 22 -0.35 -2.29 18.86
N GLY A 23 0.13 -1.06 19.06
CA GLY A 23 1.54 -0.79 19.34
C GLY A 23 2.05 -1.33 20.68
N LYS A 24 1.17 -1.70 21.62
CA LYS A 24 1.58 -2.27 22.91
C LYS A 24 1.87 -3.76 22.77
N ASN A 25 1.02 -4.47 22.03
CA ASN A 25 1.15 -5.90 21.80
C ASN A 25 1.93 -6.23 20.52
N GLY A 26 2.29 -5.22 19.71
CA GLY A 26 3.03 -5.40 18.46
C GLY A 26 2.19 -6.01 17.34
N ILE A 27 0.87 -5.86 17.39
CA ILE A 27 -0.04 -6.46 16.42
C ILE A 27 -0.34 -5.46 15.31
N LEU A 28 -0.24 -5.92 14.06
CA LEU A 28 -0.69 -5.23 12.87
C LEU A 28 -1.66 -6.14 12.11
N ALA A 29 -2.85 -5.63 11.80
CA ALA A 29 -3.84 -6.37 11.03
C ALA A 29 -4.37 -5.54 9.86
N TYR A 30 -4.62 -6.20 8.73
CA TYR A 30 -5.26 -5.63 7.54
C TYR A 30 -6.63 -6.24 7.35
N ARG A 31 -7.68 -5.40 7.31
CA ARG A 31 -9.08 -5.85 7.17
C ARG A 31 -9.48 -6.97 8.15
N GLY A 32 -8.86 -7.00 9.35
CA GLY A 32 -9.10 -8.02 10.37
C GLY A 32 -8.19 -9.26 10.31
N TYR A 33 -7.36 -9.41 9.28
CA TYR A 33 -6.35 -10.48 9.17
C TYR A 33 -5.03 -10.04 9.79
N SER A 34 -4.42 -10.90 10.61
CA SER A 34 -3.08 -10.64 11.15
C SER A 34 -2.05 -10.56 10.01
N ILE A 35 -1.05 -9.68 10.13
CA ILE A 35 -0.03 -9.59 9.09
C ILE A 35 0.81 -10.87 9.02
N GLU A 36 0.97 -11.58 10.13
CA GLU A 36 1.67 -12.86 10.20
C GLU A 36 0.99 -13.95 9.37
N ASP A 37 -0.35 -13.96 9.35
CA ASP A 37 -1.11 -14.89 8.52
C ASP A 37 -1.02 -14.50 7.04
N LEU A 38 -1.18 -13.21 6.73
CA LEU A 38 -1.08 -12.73 5.35
C LEU A 38 0.28 -13.04 4.73
N VAL A 39 1.38 -12.85 5.47
CA VAL A 39 2.74 -13.17 4.98
C VAL A 39 2.92 -14.67 4.72
N LYS A 40 2.26 -15.54 5.49
CA LYS A 40 2.40 -17.00 5.34
C LYS A 40 1.52 -17.57 4.24
N TYR A 41 0.35 -16.99 4.02
CA TYR A 41 -0.71 -17.64 3.25
C TYR A 41 -1.20 -16.83 2.06
N ALA A 42 -0.83 -15.56 1.94
CA ALA A 42 -1.26 -14.68 0.84
C ALA A 42 -0.08 -14.11 0.05
N SER A 43 -0.31 -13.92 -1.23
CA SER A 43 0.56 -13.16 -2.14
C SER A 43 0.36 -11.65 -1.98
N PHE A 44 1.28 -10.87 -2.55
CA PHE A 44 1.17 -9.42 -2.58
C PHE A 44 -0.11 -8.95 -3.29
N GLU A 45 -0.46 -9.60 -4.40
CA GLU A 45 -1.64 -9.29 -5.20
C GLU A 45 -2.94 -9.57 -4.45
N GLU A 46 -3.02 -10.67 -3.70
CA GLU A 46 -4.16 -10.97 -2.81
C GLU A 46 -4.31 -9.92 -1.72
N VAL A 47 -3.20 -9.50 -1.09
CA VAL A 47 -3.23 -8.44 -0.07
C VAL A 47 -3.61 -7.08 -0.68
N ALA A 48 -3.14 -6.77 -1.88
CA ALA A 48 -3.50 -5.54 -2.58
C ALA A 48 -5.00 -5.49 -2.88
N MET A 49 -5.58 -6.62 -3.32
CA MET A 49 -7.03 -6.75 -3.53
C MET A 49 -7.79 -6.68 -2.21
N LEU A 50 -7.31 -7.34 -1.15
CA LEU A 50 -7.90 -7.25 0.20
C LEU A 50 -8.00 -5.80 0.69
N LEU A 51 -6.92 -5.02 0.53
CA LEU A 51 -6.92 -3.62 0.97
C LEU A 51 -7.87 -2.76 0.14
N ARG A 52 -7.92 -2.98 -1.19
CA ARG A 52 -8.79 -2.25 -2.12
C ARG A 52 -10.27 -2.59 -1.94
N ASP A 53 -10.60 -3.87 -1.93
CA ASP A 53 -11.97 -4.39 -2.06
C ASP A 53 -12.58 -4.80 -0.71
N GLY A 54 -11.75 -5.03 0.30
CA GLY A 54 -12.17 -5.35 1.67
C GLY A 54 -12.19 -6.84 2.01
N GLU A 55 -12.05 -7.71 1.02
CA GLU A 55 -12.06 -9.17 1.17
C GLU A 55 -10.99 -9.84 0.29
N LEU A 56 -10.59 -11.06 0.64
CA LEU A 56 -9.65 -11.83 -0.16
C LEU A 56 -10.31 -12.29 -1.47
N PRO A 57 -9.59 -12.25 -2.60
CA PRO A 57 -10.16 -12.60 -3.88
C PRO A 57 -10.39 -14.11 -4.01
N SER A 58 -11.31 -14.49 -4.90
CA SER A 58 -11.35 -15.86 -5.42
C SER A 58 -10.17 -16.12 -6.37
N SER A 59 -9.86 -17.38 -6.63
CA SER A 59 -8.78 -17.76 -7.55
C SER A 59 -8.97 -17.18 -8.96
N ASP A 60 -10.21 -17.11 -9.45
CA ASP A 60 -10.52 -16.55 -10.76
C ASP A 60 -10.29 -15.03 -10.78
N ALA A 61 -10.75 -14.32 -9.74
CA ALA A 61 -10.57 -12.88 -9.62
C ALA A 61 -9.09 -12.49 -9.49
N LEU A 62 -8.31 -13.31 -8.77
CA LEU A 62 -6.86 -13.14 -8.65
C LEU A 62 -6.17 -13.32 -10.01
N ALA A 63 -6.53 -14.36 -10.76
CA ALA A 63 -5.94 -14.62 -12.07
C ALA A 63 -6.22 -13.48 -13.07
N ASP A 64 -7.46 -12.96 -13.07
CA ASP A 64 -7.83 -11.81 -13.90
C ASP A 64 -7.05 -10.55 -13.49
N PHE A 65 -6.90 -10.31 -12.19
CA PHE A 65 -6.15 -9.17 -11.69
C PHE A 65 -4.66 -9.25 -12.06
N GLN A 66 -4.04 -10.43 -11.91
CA GLN A 66 -2.64 -10.66 -12.32
C GLN A 66 -2.44 -10.45 -13.82
N LYS A 67 -3.40 -10.87 -14.66
CA LYS A 67 -3.36 -10.62 -16.10
C LYS A 67 -3.38 -9.12 -16.40
N VAL A 68 -4.30 -8.38 -15.78
CA VAL A 68 -4.40 -6.92 -15.95
C VAL A 68 -3.14 -6.21 -15.48
N LEU A 69 -2.54 -6.65 -14.37
CA LEU A 69 -1.26 -6.11 -13.88
C LEU A 69 -0.15 -6.36 -14.90
N HIS A 70 -0.01 -7.58 -15.38
CA HIS A 70 1.05 -7.95 -16.32
C HIS A 70 0.98 -7.14 -17.61
N GLU A 71 -0.22 -6.93 -18.16
CA GLU A 71 -0.48 -6.08 -19.33
C GLU A 71 -0.09 -4.61 -19.10
N ARG A 72 0.06 -4.18 -17.84
CA ARG A 72 0.34 -2.79 -17.43
C ARG A 72 1.74 -2.59 -16.83
N TYR A 73 2.59 -3.62 -16.80
CA TYR A 73 3.95 -3.49 -16.27
C TYR A 73 4.85 -2.55 -17.08
N GLU A 74 4.54 -2.34 -18.37
CA GLU A 74 5.35 -1.47 -19.21
C GLU A 74 5.18 0.00 -18.80
N VAL A 75 6.30 0.60 -18.37
CA VAL A 75 6.38 2.04 -18.12
C VAL A 75 6.58 2.78 -19.44
N LYS A 76 5.69 3.74 -19.71
CA LYS A 76 5.74 4.60 -20.91
C LYS A 76 7.13 5.19 -21.11
N ARG A 77 7.60 5.21 -22.37
CA ARG A 77 8.94 5.68 -22.74
C ARG A 77 9.27 7.05 -22.17
N ASP A 78 8.34 8.00 -22.23
CA ASP A 78 8.57 9.38 -21.79
C ASP A 78 8.83 9.46 -20.28
N ILE A 79 8.13 8.64 -19.47
CA ILE A 79 8.36 8.54 -18.03
C ILE A 79 9.77 8.00 -17.77
N ARG A 80 10.19 6.96 -18.49
CA ARG A 80 11.56 6.41 -18.32
C ARG A 80 12.64 7.42 -18.69
N LEU A 81 12.43 8.19 -19.77
CA LEU A 81 13.36 9.24 -20.19
C LEU A 81 13.45 10.36 -19.15
N MET A 82 12.31 10.74 -18.56
CA MET A 82 12.27 11.69 -17.45
C MET A 82 13.06 11.18 -16.25
N MET A 83 12.86 9.92 -15.84
CA MET A 83 13.61 9.31 -14.73
C MET A 83 15.12 9.31 -15.00
N TRP A 84 15.55 9.08 -16.25
CA TRP A 84 16.97 9.12 -16.64
C TRP A 84 17.57 10.52 -16.74
N ALA A 85 16.74 11.55 -16.89
CA ALA A 85 17.19 12.93 -16.91
C ALA A 85 17.48 13.48 -15.50
N LEU A 86 16.97 12.81 -14.46
CA LEU A 86 17.23 13.19 -13.07
C LEU A 86 18.65 12.82 -12.63
N PRO A 87 19.25 13.54 -11.67
CA PRO A 87 20.58 13.22 -11.15
C PRO A 87 20.63 11.79 -10.57
N ALA A 88 21.61 11.00 -10.99
CA ALA A 88 21.77 9.61 -10.52
C ALA A 88 22.07 9.48 -9.01
N ASN A 89 22.52 10.58 -8.38
CA ASN A 89 22.75 10.69 -6.95
C ASN A 89 21.62 11.40 -6.19
N GLY A 90 20.50 11.70 -6.87
CA GLY A 90 19.31 12.27 -6.24
C GLY A 90 18.62 11.28 -5.31
N HIS A 91 17.76 11.78 -4.43
CA HIS A 91 17.02 10.92 -3.51
C HIS A 91 15.97 10.10 -4.29
N PRO A 92 15.88 8.76 -4.12
CA PRO A 92 14.97 7.93 -4.92
C PRO A 92 13.48 8.33 -4.81
N MET A 93 13.06 8.87 -3.67
CA MET A 93 11.68 9.36 -3.52
C MET A 93 11.40 10.61 -4.37
N ASP A 94 12.41 11.44 -4.65
CA ASP A 94 12.25 12.61 -5.52
C ASP A 94 12.01 12.13 -6.97
N VAL A 95 12.69 11.05 -7.37
CA VAL A 95 12.47 10.39 -8.68
C VAL A 95 11.07 9.78 -8.77
N LEU A 96 10.57 9.18 -7.68
CA LEU A 96 9.22 8.60 -7.65
C LEU A 96 8.12 9.68 -7.64
N GLN A 97 8.40 10.84 -7.02
CA GLN A 97 7.45 11.95 -6.91
C GLN A 97 7.31 12.76 -8.22
N THR A 98 8.41 12.92 -8.97
CA THR A 98 8.47 13.71 -10.20
C THR A 98 7.67 13.06 -11.33
#